data_AF-B7GR71-F1
#
_entry.id   AF-B7GR71-F1
#
_cell.length_a   1.000
_cell.length_b   1.000
_cell.length_c   1.000
_cell.angle_alpha   90.00
_cell.angle_beta   90.00
_cell.angle_gamma   90.00
#
_symmetry.space_group_name_H-M   'P 1'
#
loop_
_entity.id
_entity.type
_entity.pdbx_description
1 polymer ?
#
loop_
_entity_poly.entity_id
_entity_poly.type
_entity_poly.pdbx_seq_one_letter_code
_entity_poly.pdbx_strand_id
1 'polypeptide(L)'
;MADQNQQAERLNFVTVPGIANFPHLFEPDSKNGKYTLTVLFDKKDPAVSQMMRDLQAKCAEAIRRGIDGEPGRDGKSYAPFSGHSMDDKEWVGRLRLPVEDGDTAKFDRGDNVGKLKKDVYEEYEGRWVLKTGTKTDLAAAGWVVDSNRRRLTAADLYSGAIVRVNVWLYAYKQDNSGVGAMLNAVVKTGDGERIGGETDPLAAFGLPDAQDASNPFAGMGV
;
A
#
# COMPACT_ATOMS: atom_id res chain seq x y z
N MET A 1 -18.89 -16.30 20.44
CA MET A 1 -18.46 -14.90 20.23
C MET A 1 -16.95 -14.72 20.39
N ALA A 2 -16.27 -15.43 21.30
CA ALA A 2 -14.80 -15.39 21.41
C ALA A 2 -14.05 -15.95 20.18
N ASP A 3 -14.57 -17.00 19.55
CA ASP A 3 -13.91 -17.70 18.43
C ASP A 3 -13.85 -16.87 17.12
N GLN A 4 -14.90 -16.09 16.83
CA GLN A 4 -14.98 -15.29 15.60
C GLN A 4 -14.08 -14.04 15.64
N ASN A 5 -13.88 -13.43 16.82
CA ASN A 5 -12.91 -12.33 16.97
C ASN A 5 -11.48 -12.84 16.85
N GLN A 6 -11.16 -14.02 17.39
CA GLN A 6 -9.86 -14.67 17.20
C GLN A 6 -9.60 -15.03 15.72
N GLN A 7 -10.61 -15.46 14.98
CA GLN A 7 -10.48 -15.75 13.55
C GLN A 7 -10.24 -14.50 12.69
N ALA A 8 -10.91 -13.37 13.00
CA ALA A 8 -10.70 -12.09 12.33
C ALA A 8 -9.32 -11.48 12.65
N GLU A 9 -8.80 -11.69 13.85
CA GLU A 9 -7.45 -11.24 14.26
C GLU A 9 -6.32 -12.05 13.60
N ARG A 10 -6.55 -13.32 13.23
CA ARG A 10 -5.51 -14.20 12.69
C ARG A 10 -4.90 -13.73 11.35
N LEU A 11 -5.69 -13.08 10.50
CA LEU A 11 -5.22 -12.49 9.24
C LEU A 11 -4.96 -10.97 9.32
N ASN A 12 -5.04 -10.39 10.52
CA ASN A 12 -4.55 -9.05 10.78
C ASN A 12 -3.01 -9.03 10.78
N PHE A 13 -2.43 -8.01 10.15
CA PHE A 13 -0.99 -7.87 10.02
C PHE A 13 -0.59 -6.40 10.11
N VAL A 14 0.32 -6.09 11.04
CA VAL A 14 0.86 -4.75 11.22
C VAL A 14 2.30 -4.76 10.75
N THR A 15 2.66 -3.82 9.88
CA THR A 15 4.02 -3.74 9.33
C THR A 15 5.00 -3.09 10.31
N VAL A 16 6.29 -3.40 10.12
CA VAL A 16 7.38 -2.52 10.55
C VAL A 16 7.32 -1.20 9.76
N PRO A 17 8.07 -0.16 10.16
CA PRO A 17 8.15 1.06 9.38
C PRO A 17 8.60 0.81 7.94
N GLY A 18 7.90 1.41 6.98
CA GLY A 18 8.24 1.38 5.56
C GLY A 18 7.97 2.73 4.92
N ILE A 19 8.37 2.89 3.66
CA ILE A 19 8.23 4.14 2.92
C ILE A 19 6.89 4.13 2.18
N ALA A 20 6.04 5.13 2.44
CA ALA A 20 4.80 5.33 1.72
C ALA A 20 5.09 5.68 0.26
N ASN A 21 4.38 5.06 -0.67
CA ASN A 21 4.41 5.41 -2.09
C ASN A 21 2.99 5.40 -2.66
N PHE A 22 2.67 6.39 -3.49
CA PHE A 22 1.34 6.64 -4.05
C PHE A 22 0.22 6.63 -2.98
N PRO A 23 0.25 7.52 -1.98
CA PRO A 23 -0.76 7.57 -0.92
C PRO A 23 -2.09 8.19 -1.41
N HIS A 24 -2.94 7.39 -2.02
CA HIS A 24 -4.31 7.78 -2.42
C HIS A 24 -5.31 7.46 -1.30
N LEU A 25 -5.16 8.13 -0.16
CA LEU A 25 -5.97 7.88 1.05
C LEU A 25 -6.97 8.98 1.38
N PHE A 26 -6.87 10.13 0.74
CA PHE A 26 -7.73 11.30 0.97
C PHE A 26 -8.75 11.50 -0.14
N GLU A 27 -8.49 10.90 -1.30
CA GLU A 27 -9.40 10.82 -2.44
C GLU A 27 -9.34 9.42 -3.01
N PRO A 28 -10.48 8.78 -3.31
CA PRO A 28 -10.49 7.45 -3.91
C PRO A 28 -10.08 7.53 -5.37
N ASP A 29 -9.48 6.45 -5.88
CA ASP A 29 -9.24 6.28 -7.32
C ASP A 29 -10.56 6.39 -8.08
N SER A 30 -10.62 7.30 -9.05
CA SER A 30 -11.86 7.61 -9.78
C SER A 30 -12.38 6.45 -10.64
N LYS A 31 -11.54 5.46 -10.97
CA LYS A 31 -11.92 4.32 -11.80
C LYS A 31 -12.52 3.18 -10.99
N ASN A 32 -12.05 2.96 -9.77
CA ASN A 32 -12.45 1.80 -8.96
C ASN A 32 -13.00 2.14 -7.56
N GLY A 33 -13.00 3.41 -7.16
CA GLY A 33 -13.51 3.90 -5.88
C GLY A 33 -12.71 3.44 -4.67
N LYS A 34 -11.46 3.01 -4.85
CA LYS A 34 -10.61 2.52 -3.75
C LYS A 34 -9.61 3.57 -3.31
N TYR A 35 -9.38 3.57 -2.01
CA TYR A 35 -8.22 4.21 -1.40
C TYR A 35 -7.06 3.22 -1.42
N THR A 36 -5.88 3.66 -1.82
CA THR A 36 -4.72 2.78 -2.00
C THR A 36 -3.47 3.38 -1.39
N LEU A 37 -2.60 2.50 -0.89
CA LEU A 37 -1.27 2.86 -0.45
C LEU A 37 -0.31 1.71 -0.81
N THR A 38 0.77 2.05 -1.49
CA THR A 38 1.91 1.15 -1.65
C THR A 38 2.92 1.45 -0.54
N VAL A 39 3.50 0.40 0.05
CA VAL A 39 4.56 0.57 1.07
C VAL A 39 5.81 -0.17 0.61
N LEU A 40 6.93 0.53 0.60
CA LEU A 40 8.24 0.00 0.20
C LEU A 40 9.05 -0.34 1.45
N PHE A 41 9.67 -1.51 1.47
CA PHE A 41 10.51 -1.98 2.58
C PHE A 41 11.90 -2.34 2.08
N ASP A 42 12.95 -1.89 2.77
CA ASP A 42 14.33 -2.24 2.42
C ASP A 42 14.60 -3.73 2.66
N LYS A 43 15.07 -4.45 1.64
CA LYS A 43 15.43 -5.87 1.75
C LYS A 43 16.61 -6.11 2.69
N LYS A 44 17.47 -5.10 2.91
CA LYS A 44 18.65 -5.20 3.77
C LYS A 44 18.30 -5.08 5.26
N ASP A 45 17.09 -4.59 5.59
CA ASP A 45 16.66 -4.47 6.98
C ASP A 45 16.30 -5.85 7.57
N PRO A 46 16.95 -6.29 8.66
CA PRO A 46 16.65 -7.56 9.33
C PRO A 46 15.20 -7.63 9.84
N ALA A 47 14.62 -6.52 10.30
CA ALA A 47 13.24 -6.47 10.76
C ALA A 47 12.26 -6.70 9.60
N VAL A 48 12.57 -6.16 8.42
CA VAL A 48 11.81 -6.43 7.19
C VAL A 48 11.94 -7.90 6.79
N SER A 49 13.13 -8.48 6.86
CA SER A 49 13.35 -9.90 6.55
C SER A 49 12.50 -10.82 7.44
N GLN A 50 12.42 -10.54 8.74
CA GLN A 50 11.54 -11.27 9.65
C GLN A 50 10.07 -11.03 9.32
N MET A 51 9.66 -9.77 9.13
CA MET A 51 8.30 -9.41 8.76
C MET A 51 7.82 -10.11 7.48
N MET A 52 8.69 -10.26 6.47
CA MET A 52 8.34 -10.94 5.23
C MET A 52 8.09 -12.44 5.41
N ARG A 53 8.81 -13.11 6.33
CA ARG A 53 8.54 -14.51 6.69
C ARG A 53 7.17 -14.65 7.35
N ASP A 54 6.84 -13.73 8.25
CA ASP A 54 5.54 -13.71 8.94
C ASP A 54 4.39 -13.41 7.97
N LEU A 55 4.61 -12.49 7.02
CA LEU A 55 3.67 -12.17 5.95
C LEU A 55 3.45 -13.38 5.03
N GLN A 56 4.52 -14.08 4.63
CA GLN A 56 4.42 -15.31 3.84
C GLN A 56 3.62 -16.40 4.55
N ALA A 57 3.85 -16.60 5.85
CA ALA A 57 3.10 -17.55 6.65
C ALA A 57 1.60 -17.21 6.71
N LYS A 58 1.26 -15.92 6.88
CA LYS A 58 -0.14 -15.47 6.86
C LYS A 58 -0.78 -15.52 5.47
N CYS A 59 -0.02 -15.31 4.40
CA CYS A 59 -0.51 -15.54 3.04
C CYS A 59 -0.82 -17.03 2.81
N ALA A 60 0.06 -17.94 3.26
CA ALA A 60 -0.20 -19.38 3.17
C ALA A 60 -1.44 -19.79 3.97
N GLU A 61 -1.65 -19.20 5.16
CA GLU A 61 -2.88 -19.38 5.94
C GLU A 61 -4.11 -18.87 5.21
N ALA A 62 -4.05 -17.67 4.60
CA ALA A 62 -5.16 -17.13 3.81
C ALA A 62 -5.49 -18.04 2.61
N ILE A 63 -4.49 -18.63 1.96
CA ILE A 63 -4.69 -19.58 0.86
C ILE A 63 -5.36 -20.86 1.36
N ARG A 64 -4.90 -21.45 2.47
CA ARG A 64 -5.52 -22.64 3.09
C ARG A 64 -6.99 -22.40 3.39
N ARG A 65 -7.32 -21.27 4.02
CA ARG A 65 -8.71 -20.89 4.27
C ARG A 65 -9.51 -20.67 3.00
N GLY A 66 -8.87 -20.14 1.96
CA GLY A 66 -9.46 -20.03 0.63
C GLY A 66 -9.82 -21.38 0.02
N ILE A 67 -9.07 -22.44 0.33
CA ILE A 67 -9.31 -23.83 -0.12
C ILE A 67 -10.42 -24.47 0.72
N ASP A 68 -10.25 -24.46 2.04
CA ASP A 68 -11.12 -25.18 2.99
C ASP A 68 -12.50 -24.52 3.13
N GLY A 69 -12.54 -23.20 2.96
CA GLY A 69 -13.70 -22.37 3.24
C GLY A 69 -13.89 -22.12 4.73
N GLU A 70 -14.04 -20.86 5.11
CA GLU A 70 -14.50 -20.49 6.45
C GLU A 70 -15.91 -19.91 6.37
N PRO A 71 -16.78 -20.17 7.37
CA PRO A 71 -18.09 -19.53 7.45
C PRO A 71 -17.92 -18.01 7.42
N GLY A 72 -18.47 -17.37 6.38
CA GLY A 72 -18.58 -15.93 6.30
C GLY A 72 -19.46 -15.37 7.42
N ARG A 73 -19.41 -14.06 7.61
CA ARG A 73 -20.23 -13.35 8.60
C ARG A 73 -21.75 -13.56 8.39
N ASP A 74 -22.15 -13.94 7.18
CA ASP A 74 -23.52 -14.25 6.76
C ASP A 74 -23.88 -15.76 6.86
N GLY A 75 -22.97 -16.58 7.39
CA GLY A 75 -23.15 -18.04 7.52
C GLY A 75 -22.87 -18.82 6.24
N LYS A 76 -22.51 -18.16 5.13
CA LYS A 76 -22.09 -18.84 3.89
C LYS A 76 -20.59 -19.04 3.90
N SER A 77 -20.13 -20.27 3.70
CA SER A 77 -18.70 -20.54 3.58
C SER A 77 -18.14 -19.89 2.30
N TYR A 78 -17.11 -19.06 2.43
CA TYR A 78 -16.42 -18.47 1.28
C TYR A 78 -15.11 -19.23 1.04
N ALA A 79 -15.12 -20.09 0.02
CA ALA A 79 -14.00 -20.95 -0.39
C ALA A 79 -13.57 -20.66 -1.84
N PRO A 80 -12.95 -19.50 -2.12
CA PRO A 80 -12.60 -19.07 -3.48
C PRO A 80 -11.67 -20.05 -4.22
N PHE A 81 -10.96 -20.90 -3.49
CA PHE A 81 -10.01 -21.88 -4.01
C PHE A 81 -10.44 -23.33 -3.77
N SER A 82 -11.74 -23.57 -3.51
CA SER A 82 -12.27 -24.92 -3.35
C SER A 82 -11.87 -25.82 -4.52
N GLY A 83 -11.38 -27.03 -4.20
CA GLY A 83 -10.87 -28.00 -5.18
C GLY A 83 -9.38 -27.88 -5.52
N HIS A 84 -8.67 -26.88 -5.00
CA HIS A 84 -7.21 -26.79 -5.09
C HIS A 84 -6.51 -27.38 -3.84
N SER A 85 -5.20 -27.59 -3.94
CA SER A 85 -4.36 -28.07 -2.84
C SER A 85 -3.14 -27.18 -2.67
N MET A 86 -2.69 -27.02 -1.42
CA MET A 86 -1.40 -26.40 -1.09
C MET A 86 -0.20 -27.18 -1.65
N ASP A 87 -0.38 -28.46 -1.97
CA ASP A 87 0.68 -29.31 -2.54
C ASP A 87 0.85 -29.12 -4.06
N ASP A 88 -0.14 -28.52 -4.74
CA ASP A 88 -0.05 -28.13 -6.15
C ASP A 88 0.82 -26.86 -6.28
N LYS A 89 2.13 -27.07 -6.33
CA LYS A 89 3.13 -25.98 -6.42
C LYS A 89 2.96 -25.13 -7.67
N GLU A 90 2.47 -25.68 -8.77
CA GLU A 90 2.24 -24.90 -9.99
C GLU A 90 1.08 -23.94 -9.82
N TRP A 91 -0.03 -24.40 -9.24
CA TRP A 91 -1.16 -23.54 -8.96
C TRP A 91 -0.84 -22.50 -7.88
N VAL A 92 -0.22 -22.91 -6.76
CA VAL A 92 0.19 -21.99 -5.71
C VAL A 92 1.13 -20.92 -6.26
N GLY A 93 2.06 -21.29 -7.14
CA GLY A 93 2.99 -20.35 -7.79
C GLY A 93 2.34 -19.32 -8.72
N ARG A 94 1.11 -19.56 -9.19
CA ARG A 94 0.35 -18.61 -10.02
C ARG A 94 -0.47 -17.61 -9.20
N LEU A 95 -0.63 -17.84 -7.89
CA LEU A 95 -1.40 -16.95 -7.02
C LEU A 95 -0.72 -15.60 -6.87
N ARG A 96 -1.50 -14.53 -7.02
CA ARG A 96 -1.02 -13.17 -6.77
C ARG A 96 -0.88 -12.94 -5.27
N LEU A 97 0.28 -12.46 -4.83
CA LEU A 97 0.53 -12.08 -3.44
C LEU A 97 0.42 -10.56 -3.27
N PRO A 98 0.12 -10.07 -2.05
CA PRO A 98 0.03 -8.64 -1.80
C PRO A 98 1.40 -7.95 -1.80
N VAL A 99 2.49 -8.73 -1.73
CA VAL A 99 3.87 -8.26 -1.79
C VAL A 99 4.56 -8.79 -3.05
N GLU A 100 5.34 -7.92 -3.69
CA GLU A 100 6.18 -8.26 -4.84
C GLU A 100 7.63 -7.81 -4.60
N ASP A 101 8.56 -8.48 -5.29
CA ASP A 101 9.97 -8.13 -5.28
C ASP A 101 10.22 -6.97 -6.27
N GLY A 102 10.62 -5.80 -5.79
CA GLY A 102 10.81 -4.60 -6.63
C GLY A 102 11.90 -4.72 -7.70
N ASP A 103 12.87 -5.63 -7.53
CA ASP A 103 13.96 -5.86 -8.49
C ASP A 103 13.52 -6.71 -9.68
N THR A 104 12.46 -7.51 -9.52
CA THR A 104 11.99 -8.48 -10.53
C THR A 104 10.56 -8.24 -10.97
N ALA A 105 9.78 -7.47 -10.20
CA ALA A 105 8.41 -7.13 -10.52
C ALA A 105 8.36 -6.27 -11.78
N LYS A 106 7.37 -6.57 -12.63
CA LYS A 106 7.07 -5.83 -13.84
C LYS A 106 5.76 -5.08 -13.69
N PHE A 107 5.63 -3.97 -14.42
CA PHE A 107 4.33 -3.33 -14.57
C PHE A 107 3.37 -4.26 -15.33
N ASP A 108 2.16 -4.40 -14.79
CA ASP A 108 1.08 -5.18 -15.37
C ASP A 108 0.07 -4.31 -16.13
N ARG A 109 0.17 -2.98 -16.00
CA ARG A 109 -0.77 -1.99 -16.56
C ARG A 109 -0.07 -0.66 -16.88
N GLY A 110 -0.68 0.12 -17.77
CA GLY A 110 -0.19 1.45 -18.18
C GLY A 110 0.92 1.42 -19.22
N ASP A 111 1.54 2.58 -19.47
CA ASP A 111 2.51 2.76 -20.56
C ASP A 111 3.82 1.99 -20.39
N ASN A 112 4.09 1.50 -19.16
CA ASN A 112 5.29 0.77 -18.81
C ASN A 112 5.10 -0.75 -18.73
N VAL A 113 3.97 -1.30 -19.20
CA VAL A 113 3.69 -2.76 -19.18
C VAL A 113 4.89 -3.59 -19.63
N GLY A 114 5.25 -4.60 -18.84
CA GLY A 114 6.33 -5.53 -19.15
C GLY A 114 7.74 -5.05 -18.77
N LYS A 115 7.94 -3.74 -18.50
CA LYS A 115 9.20 -3.22 -17.96
C LYS A 115 9.34 -3.55 -16.48
N LEU A 116 10.57 -3.76 -16.03
CA LEU A 116 10.87 -3.90 -14.60
C LEU A 116 10.58 -2.59 -13.89
N LYS A 117 10.08 -2.69 -12.66
CA LYS A 117 9.74 -1.52 -11.84
C LYS A 117 10.95 -0.65 -11.54
N LYS A 118 12.04 -1.26 -11.08
CA LYS A 118 13.31 -0.58 -10.80
C LYS A 118 13.93 0.14 -12.00
N ASP A 119 13.70 -0.34 -13.23
CA ASP A 119 14.26 0.27 -14.45
C ASP A 119 13.50 1.54 -14.85
N VAL A 120 12.28 1.72 -14.33
CA VAL A 120 11.43 2.89 -14.60
C VAL A 120 11.51 3.88 -13.45
N TYR A 121 11.59 3.37 -12.22
CA TYR A 121 11.52 4.13 -10.98
C TYR A 121 12.52 3.53 -9.97
N GLU A 122 13.54 4.30 -9.63
CA GLU A 122 14.66 3.85 -8.81
C GLU A 122 14.26 3.44 -7.40
N GLU A 123 13.16 4.00 -6.86
CA GLU A 123 12.71 3.70 -5.50
C GLU A 123 12.29 2.23 -5.30
N TYR A 124 12.09 1.47 -6.37
CA TYR A 124 11.78 0.03 -6.28
C TYR A 124 13.02 -0.86 -6.14
N GLU A 125 14.22 -0.35 -6.47
CA GLU A 125 15.46 -1.13 -6.40
C GLU A 125 15.77 -1.54 -4.96
N GLY A 126 16.06 -2.82 -4.75
CA GLY A 126 16.36 -3.38 -3.43
C GLY A 126 15.18 -3.33 -2.44
N ARG A 127 13.94 -3.10 -2.92
CA ARG A 127 12.75 -3.01 -2.06
C ARG A 127 11.79 -4.20 -2.24
N TRP A 128 11.12 -4.56 -1.15
CA TRP A 128 9.84 -5.25 -1.20
C TRP A 128 8.72 -4.23 -1.37
N VAL A 129 7.71 -4.58 -2.17
CA VAL A 129 6.61 -3.68 -2.53
C VAL A 129 5.29 -4.27 -2.07
N LEU A 130 4.72 -3.75 -0.99
CA LEU A 130 3.42 -4.16 -0.48
C LEU A 130 2.33 -3.28 -1.10
N LYS A 131 1.41 -3.89 -1.84
CA LYS A 131 0.24 -3.21 -2.40
C LYS A 131 -0.96 -3.40 -1.48
N THR A 132 -1.55 -2.29 -1.05
CA THR A 132 -2.72 -2.31 -0.16
C THR A 132 -3.82 -1.41 -0.70
N GLY A 133 -5.06 -1.72 -0.35
CA GLY A 133 -6.17 -0.83 -0.64
C GLY A 133 -7.45 -1.21 0.06
N THR A 134 -8.42 -0.31 0.04
CA THR A 134 -9.72 -0.48 0.69
C THR A 134 -10.78 0.37 -0.01
N LYS A 135 -12.06 0.03 0.19
CA LYS A 135 -13.19 0.87 -0.23
C LYS A 135 -13.66 1.81 0.88
N THR A 136 -13.18 1.60 2.10
CA THR A 136 -13.55 2.41 3.26
C THR A 136 -12.70 3.68 3.28
N ASP A 137 -13.34 4.83 3.47
CA ASP A 137 -12.64 6.09 3.73
C ASP A 137 -12.02 6.09 5.13
N LEU A 138 -10.78 5.60 5.23
CA LEU A 138 -10.06 5.51 6.49
C LEU A 138 -9.68 6.88 7.06
N ALA A 139 -9.46 7.88 6.19
CA ALA A 139 -9.13 9.23 6.63
C ALA A 139 -10.33 9.88 7.32
N ALA A 140 -11.52 9.81 6.72
CA ALA A 140 -12.77 10.28 7.32
C ALA A 140 -13.11 9.53 8.61
N ALA A 141 -12.86 8.21 8.64
CA ALA A 141 -13.05 7.38 9.82
C ALA A 141 -12.03 7.63 10.95
N GLY A 142 -10.96 8.40 10.71
CA GLY A 142 -9.95 8.75 11.70
C GLY A 142 -8.89 7.67 11.94
N TRP A 143 -8.66 6.78 10.97
CA TRP A 143 -7.68 5.69 11.03
C TRP A 143 -6.40 5.96 10.24
N VAL A 144 -6.25 7.19 9.73
CA VAL A 144 -5.02 7.70 9.10
C VAL A 144 -4.46 8.81 9.98
N VAL A 145 -3.44 8.49 10.78
CA VAL A 145 -2.97 9.34 11.88
C VAL A 145 -1.44 9.41 11.99
N ASP A 146 -0.91 10.35 12.76
CA ASP A 146 0.49 10.31 13.21
C ASP A 146 0.67 9.48 14.50
N SER A 147 1.92 9.39 14.98
CA SER A 147 2.29 8.73 16.24
C SER A 147 1.54 9.26 17.47
N ASN A 148 1.00 10.48 17.43
CA ASN A 148 0.23 11.11 18.50
C ASN A 148 -1.29 10.96 18.30
N ARG A 149 -1.72 10.15 17.31
CA ARG A 149 -3.12 9.97 16.90
C ARG A 149 -3.78 11.24 16.34
N ARG A 150 -3.01 12.24 15.92
CA ARG A 150 -3.55 13.37 15.17
C ARG A 150 -3.89 12.90 13.77
N ARG A 151 -5.07 13.28 13.26
CA ARG A 151 -5.48 12.97 11.88
C ARG A 151 -4.53 13.65 10.89
N LEU A 152 -4.13 12.91 9.87
CA LEU A 152 -3.30 13.42 8.79
C LEU A 152 -4.16 14.06 7.70
N THR A 153 -3.53 14.95 6.94
CA THR A 153 -4.05 15.49 5.68
C THR A 153 -3.22 14.99 4.50
N ALA A 154 -3.65 15.29 3.28
CA ALA A 154 -2.89 14.99 2.06
C ALA A 154 -1.50 15.66 2.04
N ALA A 155 -1.31 16.77 2.73
CA ALA A 155 -0.01 17.41 2.86
C ALA A 155 0.92 16.68 3.84
N ASP A 156 0.35 16.10 4.91
CA ASP A 156 1.14 15.38 5.92
C ASP A 156 1.64 14.01 5.41
N LEU A 157 0.85 13.31 4.61
CA LEU A 157 1.17 11.97 4.12
C LEU A 157 1.45 12.00 2.61
N TYR A 158 2.73 11.93 2.27
CA TYR A 158 3.24 12.04 0.91
C TYR A 158 4.11 10.84 0.54
N SER A 159 4.34 10.61 -0.76
CA SER A 159 5.28 9.57 -1.23
C SER A 159 6.68 9.87 -0.70
N GLY A 160 7.23 8.98 0.12
CA GLY A 160 8.48 9.19 0.86
C GLY A 160 8.33 9.20 2.38
N ALA A 161 7.13 9.51 2.90
CA ALA A 161 6.89 9.50 4.34
C ALA A 161 7.06 8.10 4.95
N ILE A 162 7.49 8.02 6.20
CA ILE A 162 7.67 6.74 6.90
C ILE A 162 6.37 6.36 7.61
N VAL A 163 5.85 5.18 7.29
CA VAL A 163 4.54 4.71 7.77
C VAL A 163 4.59 3.27 8.29
N ARG A 164 3.65 2.97 9.18
CA ARG A 164 3.24 1.61 9.52
C ARG A 164 1.80 1.43 9.10
N VAL A 165 1.48 0.28 8.52
CA VAL A 165 0.12 -0.03 8.08
C VAL A 165 -0.41 -1.26 8.79
N ASN A 166 -1.70 -1.23 9.10
CA ASN A 166 -2.44 -2.41 9.51
C ASN A 166 -3.28 -2.90 8.32
N VAL A 167 -3.15 -4.18 7.99
CA VAL A 167 -3.87 -4.81 6.89
C VAL A 167 -4.56 -6.10 7.32
N TRP A 168 -5.68 -6.41 6.67
CA TRP A 168 -6.30 -7.73 6.71
C TRP A 168 -5.99 -8.48 5.43
N LEU A 169 -5.40 -9.67 5.57
CA LEU A 169 -5.18 -10.55 4.44
C LEU A 169 -6.44 -11.36 4.13
N TYR A 170 -6.73 -11.56 2.86
CA TYR A 170 -7.89 -12.35 2.43
C TYR A 170 -7.62 -13.04 1.10
N ALA A 171 -8.14 -14.25 0.94
CA ALA A 171 -8.17 -14.94 -0.35
C ALA A 171 -9.22 -14.29 -1.26
N TYR A 172 -8.92 -14.17 -2.55
CA TYR A 172 -9.88 -13.68 -3.54
C TYR A 172 -9.77 -14.47 -4.85
N LYS A 173 -10.90 -14.52 -5.56
CA LYS A 173 -11.00 -15.01 -6.94
C LYS A 173 -11.85 -14.03 -7.74
N GLN A 174 -11.23 -13.40 -8.73
CA GLN A 174 -11.84 -12.52 -9.72
C GLN A 174 -11.31 -12.94 -11.10
N ASP A 175 -10.83 -12.01 -11.92
CA ASP A 175 -10.07 -12.32 -13.14
C ASP A 175 -8.74 -13.02 -12.83
N ASN A 176 -8.17 -12.69 -11.68
CA ASN A 176 -7.01 -13.37 -11.09
C ASN A 176 -7.37 -13.93 -9.71
N SER A 177 -6.58 -14.90 -9.26
CA SER A 177 -6.70 -15.50 -7.93
C SER A 177 -5.48 -15.18 -7.08
N GLY A 178 -5.67 -14.97 -5.78
CA GLY A 178 -4.56 -14.65 -4.90
C GLY A 178 -4.95 -14.21 -3.49
N VAL A 179 -3.99 -13.63 -2.79
CA VAL A 179 -4.16 -13.00 -1.48
C VAL A 179 -4.10 -11.49 -1.64
N GLY A 180 -5.14 -10.81 -1.16
CA GLY A 180 -5.19 -9.35 -1.09
C GLY A 180 -4.83 -8.85 0.30
N ALA A 181 -4.37 -7.60 0.39
CA ALA A 181 -4.17 -6.89 1.66
C ALA A 181 -5.15 -5.72 1.73
N MET A 182 -6.22 -5.89 2.49
CA MET A 182 -7.20 -4.83 2.76
C MET A 182 -6.59 -3.87 3.77
N LEU A 183 -6.46 -2.60 3.39
CA LEU A 183 -5.95 -1.57 4.30
C LEU A 183 -6.96 -1.26 5.40
N ASN A 184 -6.51 -1.26 6.65
CA ASN A 184 -7.36 -1.05 7.83
C ASN A 184 -6.98 0.21 8.61
N ALA A 185 -5.68 0.50 8.77
CA ALA A 185 -5.20 1.74 9.41
C ALA A 185 -3.80 2.11 8.94
N VAL A 186 -3.47 3.39 9.02
CA VAL A 186 -2.14 3.94 8.68
C VAL A 186 -1.67 4.86 9.79
N VAL A 187 -0.44 4.64 10.25
CA VAL A 187 0.25 5.52 11.19
C VAL A 187 1.51 6.07 10.53
N LYS A 188 1.61 7.40 10.34
CA LYS A 188 2.86 8.05 9.97
C LYS A 188 3.77 8.14 11.19
N THR A 189 4.95 7.54 11.08
CA THR A 189 5.93 7.47 12.17
C THR A 189 7.09 8.44 11.99
N GLY A 190 7.25 9.02 10.80
CA GLY A 190 8.29 10.02 10.52
C GLY A 190 8.22 10.57 9.12
N ASP A 191 9.02 11.59 8.87
CA ASP A 191 9.27 12.14 7.54
C ASP A 191 10.40 11.36 6.85
N GLY A 192 10.35 11.33 5.52
CA GLY A 192 11.40 10.80 4.66
C GLY A 192 11.56 11.65 3.41
N GLU A 193 12.52 11.30 2.57
CA GLU A 193 12.78 11.97 1.30
C GLU A 193 11.58 11.82 0.37
N ARG A 194 11.14 12.91 -0.26
CA ARG A 194 10.01 12.89 -1.19
C ARG A 194 10.37 12.08 -2.44
N ILE A 195 9.49 11.16 -2.81
CA ILE A 195 9.64 10.27 -3.97
C ILE A 195 8.60 10.66 -5.02
N GLY A 196 9.03 10.78 -6.28
CA GLY A 196 8.20 11.36 -7.34
C GLY A 196 8.23 12.88 -7.21
N GLY A 197 9.04 13.52 -8.04
CA GLY A 197 9.56 14.85 -7.81
C GLY A 197 8.50 15.94 -7.54
N GLU A 198 8.91 16.92 -6.75
CA GLU A 198 8.50 18.31 -6.96
C GLU A 198 8.96 18.72 -8.37
N THR A 199 8.18 18.35 -9.38
CA THR A 199 8.20 19.15 -10.60
C THR A 199 7.49 20.42 -10.20
N ASP A 200 8.18 21.56 -10.15
CA ASP A 200 7.51 22.83 -10.02
C ASP A 200 6.46 22.91 -11.14
N PRO A 201 5.15 22.86 -10.82
CA PRO A 201 4.11 22.89 -11.83
C PRO A 201 4.11 24.23 -12.57
N LEU A 202 4.76 25.25 -11.99
CA LEU A 202 4.93 26.58 -12.54
C LEU A 202 6.16 26.70 -13.44
N ALA A 203 7.06 25.71 -13.47
CA ALA A 203 8.28 25.75 -14.29
C ALA A 203 7.96 25.93 -15.79
N ALA A 204 6.85 25.34 -16.25
CA ALA A 204 6.38 25.48 -17.63
C ALA A 204 5.85 26.89 -17.97
N PHE A 205 5.55 27.72 -16.96
CA PHE A 205 4.99 29.06 -17.14
C PHE A 205 6.07 30.15 -17.25
N GLY A 206 7.35 29.81 -17.02
CA GLY A 206 8.46 30.77 -17.13
C GLY A 206 8.34 31.95 -16.16
N LEU A 207 7.77 31.72 -14.98
CA LEU A 207 7.60 32.76 -13.97
C LEU A 207 8.97 33.18 -13.39
N PRO A 208 9.15 34.47 -13.05
CA PRO A 208 10.36 34.92 -12.36
C PRO A 208 10.47 34.26 -10.98
N ASP A 209 11.70 33.96 -10.56
CA ASP A 209 11.99 33.42 -9.24
C ASP A 209 11.41 34.34 -8.14
N ALA A 210 10.79 33.75 -7.12
CA ALA A 210 10.04 34.47 -6.08
C ALA A 210 10.86 35.45 -5.23
N GLN A 211 12.16 35.59 -5.48
CA GLN A 211 13.06 36.50 -4.75
C GLN A 211 13.10 37.94 -5.30
N ASP A 212 12.55 38.22 -6.49
CA ASP A 212 12.58 39.57 -7.09
C ASP A 212 11.29 40.38 -6.91
N ALA A 213 10.48 40.08 -5.88
CA ALA A 213 9.41 40.98 -5.46
C ALA A 213 9.95 42.14 -4.60
N SER A 214 10.89 42.92 -5.15
CA SER A 214 11.09 44.28 -4.66
C SER A 214 9.75 45.02 -4.81
N ASN A 215 9.21 45.54 -3.71
CA ASN A 215 7.87 46.11 -3.63
C ASN A 215 7.63 47.09 -4.80
N PRO A 216 6.73 46.78 -5.77
CA PRO A 216 6.53 47.59 -6.96
C PRO A 216 5.93 48.98 -6.66
N PHE A 217 5.54 49.24 -5.40
CA PHE A 217 5.00 50.50 -4.93
C PHE A 217 5.96 51.30 -4.04
N ALA A 218 7.19 50.84 -3.80
CA ALA A 218 8.16 51.53 -2.94
C ALA A 218 8.60 52.91 -3.47
N GLY A 219 8.29 53.24 -4.73
CA GLY A 219 8.53 54.55 -5.36
C GLY A 219 7.29 55.43 -5.53
N MET A 220 6.09 54.96 -5.19
CA MET A 220 4.87 55.76 -5.29
C MET A 220 4.58 56.40 -3.94
N GLY A 221 5.17 57.57 -3.70
CA GLY A 221 4.85 58.40 -2.55
C GLY A 221 3.37 58.76 -2.53
N VAL A 222 2.65 58.16 -1.58
CA VAL A 222 1.37 58.65 -1.02
C VAL A 222 1.50 58.71 0.49
#